data_AF-A0A524L0E6-F1
#
_entry.id   AF-A0A524L0E6-F1
#
_cell.length_a   1.000
_cell.length_b   1.000
_cell.length_c   1.000
_cell.angle_alpha   90.00
_cell.angle_beta   90.00
_cell.angle_gamma   90.00
#
_symmetry.space_group_name_H-M   'P 1'
#
loop_
_entity.id
_entity.type
_entity.pdbx_description
1 polymer ?
#
loop_
_entity_poly.entity_id
_entity_poly.type
_entity_poly.pdbx_seq_one_letter_code
_entity_poly.pdbx_strand_id
1 'polypeptide(L)'
;MRKITFGLSVLFAIFCAFTISTPTWGADVIKIGVIGPMNFLQGKGHWNGALMAEEEINAKGGVQVGDKKMKIELVKADSNEVMNVTDATNAMERLMTQGKV
;
A
#
# COMPACT_ATOMS: atom_id res chain seq x y z
N MET A 1 -52.11 12.77 -2.46
CA MET A 1 -51.34 11.56 -2.85
C MET A 1 -50.13 11.88 -3.74
N ARG A 2 -50.25 12.69 -4.82
CA ARG A 2 -49.12 13.03 -5.74
C ARG A 2 -47.92 13.78 -5.12
N LYS A 3 -48.12 14.56 -4.05
CA LYS A 3 -47.03 15.30 -3.37
C LYS A 3 -46.17 14.41 -2.46
N ILE A 4 -46.77 13.36 -1.90
CA ILE A 4 -46.08 12.39 -1.01
C ILE A 4 -45.22 11.45 -1.86
N THR A 5 -45.72 11.02 -3.01
CA THR A 5 -44.94 10.23 -3.98
C THR A 5 -43.73 10.99 -4.52
N PHE A 6 -43.85 12.30 -4.76
CA PHE A 6 -42.74 13.13 -5.26
C PHE A 6 -41.63 13.32 -4.21
N GLY A 7 -42.02 13.55 -2.94
CA GLY A 7 -41.06 13.63 -1.84
C GLY A 7 -40.33 12.30 -1.59
N LEU A 8 -41.04 11.18 -1.72
CA LEU A 8 -40.47 9.84 -1.57
C LEU A 8 -39.47 9.51 -2.71
N SER A 9 -39.75 9.94 -3.94
CA SER A 9 -38.84 9.79 -5.08
C SER A 9 -37.54 10.60 -4.93
N VAL A 10 -37.63 11.83 -4.39
CA VAL A 10 -36.45 12.66 -4.12
C VAL A 10 -35.61 12.07 -2.98
N LEU A 11 -36.24 11.55 -1.93
CA LEU A 11 -35.54 10.87 -0.84
C LEU A 11 -34.81 9.60 -1.32
N PHE A 12 -35.45 8.84 -2.22
CA PHE A 12 -34.87 7.63 -2.80
C PHE A 12 -33.68 7.95 -3.73
N ALA A 13 -33.75 9.03 -4.51
CA ALA A 13 -32.64 9.48 -5.35
C ALA A 13 -31.41 9.91 -4.54
N ILE A 14 -31.62 10.59 -3.40
CA ILE A 14 -30.55 10.98 -2.46
C ILE A 14 -29.95 9.74 -1.79
N PHE A 15 -30.75 8.74 -1.45
CA PHE A 15 -30.28 7.48 -0.88
C PHE A 15 -29.42 6.67 -1.88
N CYS A 16 -29.83 6.61 -3.15
CA CYS A 16 -29.03 5.96 -4.20
C CYS A 16 -27.68 6.67 -4.45
N ALA A 17 -27.62 8.00 -4.36
CA ALA A 17 -26.37 8.75 -4.51
C ALA A 17 -25.33 8.42 -3.42
N PHE A 18 -25.77 8.01 -2.23
CA PHE A 18 -24.88 7.59 -1.13
C PHE A 18 -24.36 6.15 -1.28
N THR A 19 -24.94 5.32 -2.16
CA THR A 19 -24.51 3.92 -2.34
C THR A 19 -23.31 3.74 -3.27
N ILE A 20 -22.89 4.78 -4.00
CA ILE A 20 -21.77 4.71 -4.96
C ILE A 20 -20.42 4.95 -4.27
N SER A 21 -20.42 5.42 -3.03
CA SER A 21 -19.23 5.71 -2.23
C SER A 21 -18.95 4.64 -1.17
N THR A 22 -19.09 3.35 -1.52
CA THR A 22 -18.44 2.31 -0.71
C THR A 22 -16.93 2.45 -0.90
N PRO A 23 -16.13 2.80 0.14
CA PRO A 23 -14.70 2.64 0.05
C PRO A 23 -14.45 1.15 -0.21
N THR A 24 -13.75 0.84 -1.30
CA THR A 24 -13.29 -0.52 -1.55
C THR A 24 -12.30 -0.91 -0.45
N TRP A 25 -12.83 -1.45 0.65
CA TRP A 25 -12.06 -2.00 1.77
C TRP A 25 -11.46 -3.34 1.31
N GLY A 26 -10.47 -3.23 0.44
CA GLY A 26 -9.82 -4.38 -0.19
C GLY A 26 -8.98 -3.97 -1.39
N ALA A 27 -8.40 -2.77 -1.40
CA ALA A 27 -7.39 -2.45 -2.40
C ALA A 27 -6.24 -3.45 -2.22
N ASP A 28 -6.08 -4.35 -3.20
CA ASP A 28 -4.95 -5.28 -3.23
C ASP A 28 -3.65 -4.44 -3.08
N VAL A 29 -2.77 -4.85 -2.16
CA VAL A 29 -1.49 -4.17 -1.91
C VAL A 29 -0.35 -4.96 -2.53
N ILE A 30 0.62 -4.25 -3.10
CA ILE A 30 1.90 -4.80 -3.54
C ILE A 30 2.88 -4.56 -2.40
N LYS A 31 3.33 -5.63 -1.76
CA LYS A 31 4.37 -5.53 -0.75
C LYS A 31 5.73 -5.49 -1.44
N ILE A 32 6.58 -4.54 -1.05
CA ILE A 32 7.94 -4.41 -1.60
C ILE A 32 8.94 -4.46 -0.44
N GLY A 33 9.85 -5.43 -0.49
CA GLY A 33 10.94 -5.56 0.46
C GLY A 33 12.05 -4.56 0.19
N VAL A 34 12.44 -3.81 1.23
CA VAL A 34 13.58 -2.88 1.19
C VAL A 34 14.61 -3.39 2.20
N ILE A 35 15.71 -3.94 1.67
CA ILE A 35 16.78 -4.59 2.43
C ILE A 35 18.10 -3.83 2.25
N GLY A 36 18.86 -3.72 3.33
CA GLY A 36 20.12 -2.99 3.37
C GLY A 36 20.61 -2.79 4.81
N PRO A 37 21.72 -2.08 5.02
CA PRO A 37 22.35 -1.96 6.33
C PRO A 37 21.66 -0.83 7.10
N MET A 38 20.49 -1.11 7.68
CA MET A 38 19.51 -0.11 8.15
C MET A 38 20.04 0.78 9.28
N ASN A 39 21.08 0.32 9.98
CA ASN A 39 21.75 1.08 11.04
C ASN A 39 22.74 2.11 10.50
N PHE A 40 23.19 1.98 9.24
CA PHE A 40 24.18 2.83 8.61
C PHE A 40 23.53 3.92 7.75
N LEU A 41 24.30 4.97 7.42
CA LEU A 41 23.80 6.13 6.65
C LEU A 41 23.22 5.71 5.29
N GLN A 42 23.88 4.75 4.64
CA GLN A 42 23.46 4.20 3.35
C GLN A 42 22.09 3.53 3.45
N GLY A 43 21.86 2.69 4.46
CA GLY A 43 20.58 2.02 4.67
C GLY A 43 19.46 3.00 5.07
N LYS A 44 19.77 4.01 5.89
CA LYS A 44 18.81 5.07 6.23
C LYS A 44 18.39 5.88 5.00
N GLY A 45 19.35 6.26 4.16
CA GLY A 45 19.08 6.96 2.90
C GLY A 45 18.25 6.11 1.94
N HIS A 46 18.61 4.83 1.78
CA HIS A 46 17.87 3.88 0.96
C HIS A 46 16.41 3.73 1.42
N TRP A 47 16.18 3.55 2.73
CA TRP A 47 14.85 3.45 3.32
C TRP A 47 14.02 4.74 3.15
N ASN A 48 14.62 5.90 3.39
CA ASN A 48 13.92 7.18 3.26
C ASN A 48 13.53 7.47 1.80
N GLY A 49 14.39 7.13 0.84
CA GLY A 49 14.08 7.24 -0.59
C GLY A 49 12.94 6.31 -0.99
N ALA A 50 12.92 5.08 -0.46
CA ALA A 50 11.81 4.16 -0.69
C ALA A 50 10.49 4.71 -0.13
N LEU A 51 10.49 5.21 1.12
CA LEU A 51 9.31 5.82 1.74
C LEU A 51 8.76 7.00 0.93
N MET A 52 9.63 7.87 0.44
CA MET A 52 9.24 8.99 -0.43
C MET A 52 8.56 8.49 -1.71
N ALA A 53 9.11 7.45 -2.34
CA ALA A 53 8.52 6.87 -3.54
C ALA A 53 7.16 6.19 -3.26
N GLU A 54 7.05 5.45 -2.16
CA GLU A 54 5.77 4.85 -1.72
C GLU A 54 4.71 5.93 -1.53
N GLU A 55 5.04 7.02 -0.82
CA GLU A 55 4.13 8.13 -0.58
C GLU A 55 3.67 8.76 -1.90
N GLU A 56 4.60 9.14 -2.78
CA GLU A 56 4.27 9.76 -4.07
C GLU A 56 3.43 8.85 -4.98
N ILE A 57 3.78 7.57 -5.08
CA ILE A 57 3.08 6.61 -5.93
C ILE A 57 1.67 6.37 -5.39
N ASN A 58 1.54 6.15 -4.08
CA ASN A 58 0.24 5.94 -3.45
C ASN A 58 -0.64 7.19 -3.52
N ALA A 59 -0.07 8.39 -3.38
CA ALA A 59 -0.78 9.66 -3.57
C ALA A 59 -1.29 9.84 -5.01
N LYS A 60 -0.55 9.35 -6.01
CA LYS A 60 -0.95 9.33 -7.43
C LYS A 60 -1.93 8.19 -7.78
N GLY A 61 -2.48 7.50 -6.78
CA GLY A 61 -3.47 6.44 -6.96
C GLY A 61 -2.90 5.03 -7.11
N GLY A 62 -1.61 4.83 -6.80
CA GLY A 62 -0.95 3.53 -6.81
C GLY A 62 -0.53 3.03 -8.19
N VAL A 63 -0.05 1.79 -8.22
CA VAL A 63 0.48 1.10 -9.40
C VAL A 63 -0.66 0.40 -10.16
N GLN A 64 -0.65 0.50 -11.48
CA GLN A 64 -1.55 -0.28 -12.33
C GLN A 64 -1.00 -1.71 -12.51
N VAL A 65 -1.76 -2.73 -12.13
CA VAL A 65 -1.43 -4.15 -12.32
C VAL A 65 -2.61 -4.81 -13.04
N GLY A 66 -2.44 -5.05 -14.35
CA GLY A 66 -3.54 -5.48 -15.21
C GLY A 66 -4.66 -4.45 -15.19
N ASP A 67 -5.87 -4.87 -14.81
CA ASP A 67 -7.05 -4.00 -14.71
C ASP A 67 -7.21 -3.32 -13.33
N LYS A 68 -6.32 -3.60 -12.37
CA LYS A 68 -6.42 -3.12 -10.99
C LYS A 68 -5.42 -2.01 -10.67
N LYS A 69 -5.85 -1.03 -9.88
CA LYS A 69 -4.98 -0.08 -9.18
C LYS A 69 -4.67 -0.62 -7.78
N MET A 70 -3.39 -0.82 -7.50
CA MET A 70 -2.88 -1.40 -6.25
C MET A 70 -1.96 -0.42 -5.54
N LYS A 71 -2.06 -0.34 -4.21
CA LYS A 71 -1.15 0.48 -3.40
C LYS A 71 0.14 -0.28 -3.12
N ILE A 72 1.24 0.44 -2.93
CA ILE A 72 2.50 -0.11 -2.43
C ILE A 72 2.47 -0.12 -0.90
N GLU A 73 3.00 -1.19 -0.30
CA GLU A 73 3.33 -1.29 1.13
C GLU A 73 4.80 -1.70 1.24
N LEU A 74 5.63 -0.87 1.89
CA LEU A 74 7.04 -1.20 2.08
C LEU A 74 7.27 -2.09 3.31
N VAL A 75 8.10 -3.12 3.14
CA VAL A 75 8.58 -3.99 4.23
C VAL A 75 10.07 -3.78 4.42
N LYS A 76 10.46 -3.26 5.58
CA LYS A 76 11.86 -2.98 5.92
C LYS A 76 12.57 -4.23 6.46
N ALA A 77 13.78 -4.52 6.00
CA ALA A 77 14.67 -5.50 6.60
C ALA A 77 16.09 -4.97 6.76
N ASP A 78 16.70 -5.26 7.92
CA ASP A 78 18.12 -4.99 8.16
C ASP A 78 18.94 -6.22 7.81
N SER A 79 19.79 -6.11 6.79
CA SER A 79 20.66 -7.22 6.37
C SER A 79 21.92 -7.35 7.21
N ASN A 80 22.29 -6.33 8.00
CA ASN A 80 23.49 -6.35 8.85
C ASN A 80 24.78 -6.73 8.10
N GLU A 81 24.83 -6.54 6.78
CA GLU A 81 25.85 -7.07 5.88
C GLU A 81 27.22 -6.44 6.10
N VAL A 82 27.25 -5.23 6.66
CA VAL A 82 28.49 -4.54 7.04
C VAL A 82 29.19 -5.26 8.19
N MET A 83 28.43 -5.96 9.04
CA MET A 83 28.96 -6.72 10.17
C MET A 83 29.07 -8.22 9.86
N ASN A 84 28.07 -8.79 9.19
CA ASN A 84 28.00 -10.21 8.88
C ASN A 84 27.18 -10.47 7.60
N VAL A 85 27.85 -10.96 6.56
CA VAL A 85 27.22 -11.27 5.27
C VAL A 85 26.18 -12.41 5.39
N THR A 86 26.34 -13.34 6.34
CA THR A 86 25.39 -14.44 6.54
C THR A 86 24.03 -13.94 7.03
N ASP A 87 24.01 -12.86 7.81
CA ASP A 87 22.77 -12.25 8.30
C ASP A 87 21.95 -11.69 7.14
N ALA A 88 22.60 -11.24 6.07
CA ALA A 88 21.94 -10.72 4.88
C ALA A 88 21.12 -11.80 4.16
N THR A 89 21.67 -13.00 4.01
CA THR A 89 20.94 -14.13 3.42
C THR A 89 19.72 -14.50 4.26
N ASN A 90 19.88 -14.57 5.58
CA ASN A 90 18.76 -14.86 6.49
C ASN A 90 17.68 -13.77 6.44
N ALA A 91 18.07 -12.48 6.36
CA ALA A 91 17.14 -11.37 6.24
C ALA A 91 16.36 -11.44 4.92
N MET A 92 17.02 -11.78 3.81
CA MET A 92 16.37 -11.99 2.52
C MET A 92 15.38 -13.16 2.56
N GLU A 93 15.77 -14.30 3.14
CA GLU A 93 14.88 -15.46 3.28
C GLU A 93 13.64 -15.14 4.13
N ARG A 94 13.81 -14.38 5.23
CA ARG A 94 12.67 -13.93 6.06
C ARG A 94 11.74 -13.00 5.29
N LEU A 95 12.28 -12.08 4.48
CA LEU A 95 11.45 -11.23 3.62
C LEU A 95 10.59 -12.06 2.68
N MET A 96 11.17 -13.01 1.97
CA MET A 96 10.44 -13.86 1.02
C MET A 96 9.41 -14.76 1.72
N THR A 97 9.80 -15.41 2.81
CA THR A 97 8.98 -16.46 3.45
C THR A 97 7.92 -15.90 4.41
N GLN A 98 8.26 -14.86 5.18
CA GLN A 98 7.39 -14.27 6.20
C GLN A 98 6.79 -12.94 5.73
N GLY A 99 7.63 -12.07 5.15
CA GLY A 99 7.22 -10.77 4.63
C GLY A 99 6.31 -10.88 3.39
N LYS A 100 6.39 -12.01 2.67
CA LYS A 100 5.66 -12.27 1.42
C LYS A 100 5.86 -11.13 0.40
N VAL A 101 7.10 -10.67 0.31
CA VAL A 101 7.57 -9.71 -0.71
C VAL A 101 8.26 -10.43 -1.85
#